data_AF-A0A411KUF7-F1
#
_entry.id   AF-A0A411KUF7-F1
#
_cell.length_a   1.000
_cell.length_b   1.000
_cell.length_c   1.000
_cell.angle_alpha   90.00
_cell.angle_beta   90.00
_cell.angle_gamma   90.00
#
_symmetry.space_group_name_H-M   'P 1'
#
loop_
_entity.id
_entity.type
_entity.pdbx_description
1 polymer ?
#
loop_
_entity_poly.entity_id
_entity_poly.type
_entity_poly.pdbx_seq_one_letter_code
_entity_poly.pdbx_strand_id
1 'polypeptide(L)'
;SKVHYHIAVIINYLGHCISLAALLVAFVLFLRLRSIRCLRNIIHWNLISAFILRNATWFVVQLTMSPEVHQSNVGWCRLVTAAYNYFHVTNFFWMFGEGCYLHTAIVLTYSTD
;
A
#
# COMPACT_ATOMS: atom_id res chain seq x y z
N SER A 1 -17.39 4.10 -25.82
CA SER A 1 -16.83 3.85 -24.48
C SER A 1 -15.36 3.38 -24.44
N LYS A 2 -14.53 3.67 -25.47
CA LYS A 2 -13.06 3.40 -25.43
C LYS A 2 -12.27 4.61 -24.92
N VAL A 3 -12.76 5.82 -25.22
CA VAL A 3 -12.15 7.10 -24.80
C VAL A 3 -12.14 7.24 -23.27
N HIS A 4 -13.26 6.99 -22.59
CA HIS A 4 -13.33 7.04 -21.12
C HIS A 4 -12.37 6.04 -20.44
N TYR A 5 -12.29 4.82 -20.97
CA TYR A 5 -11.35 3.81 -20.47
C TYR A 5 -9.90 4.27 -20.64
N HIS A 6 -9.55 4.81 -21.82
CA HIS A 6 -8.19 5.27 -22.09
C HIS A 6 -7.77 6.43 -21.18
N ILE A 7 -8.67 7.39 -20.97
CA ILE A 7 -8.43 8.53 -20.06
C ILE A 7 -8.29 8.03 -18.62
N ALA A 8 -9.17 7.13 -18.16
CA ALA A 8 -9.13 6.58 -16.82
C ALA A 8 -7.82 5.81 -16.55
N VAL A 9 -7.33 5.04 -17.52
CA VAL A 9 -6.05 4.32 -17.41
C VAL A 9 -4.88 5.29 -17.30
N ILE A 10 -4.84 6.35 -18.12
CA ILE A 10 -3.77 7.36 -18.06
C ILE A 10 -3.75 8.05 -16.70
N ILE A 11 -4.90 8.48 -16.20
CA ILE A 11 -5.01 9.14 -14.88
C ILE A 11 -4.58 8.18 -13.77
N ASN A 12 -5.03 6.92 -13.81
CA ASN A 12 -4.69 5.92 -12.81
C ASN A 12 -3.18 5.61 -12.80
N TYR A 13 -2.58 5.50 -13.99
CA TYR A 13 -1.15 5.27 -14.15
C TYR A 13 -0.32 6.43 -13.59
N LEU A 14 -0.66 7.68 -13.93
CA LEU A 14 -0.02 8.87 -13.38
C LEU A 14 -0.16 8.94 -11.85
N GLY A 15 -1.36 8.66 -11.33
CA GLY A 15 -1.63 8.64 -9.89
C GLY A 15 -0.76 7.63 -9.14
N HIS A 16 -0.58 6.43 -9.70
CA HIS A 16 0.29 5.41 -9.10
C HIS A 16 1.77 5.76 -9.18
N CYS A 17 2.25 6.37 -10.26
CA CYS A 17 3.63 6.86 -10.34
C CYS A 17 3.92 7.94 -9.29
N ILE A 18 3.02 8.94 -9.15
CA ILE A 18 3.17 10.01 -8.16
C ILE A 18 3.12 9.44 -6.74
N SER A 19 2.19 8.51 -6.48
CA SER A 19 2.09 7.83 -5.19
C SER A 19 3.39 7.09 -4.87
N LEU A 20 3.90 6.28 -5.81
CA LEU A 20 5.16 5.55 -5.61
C LEU A 20 6.34 6.49 -5.31
N ALA A 21 6.46 7.60 -6.04
CA ALA A 21 7.50 8.59 -5.80
C ALA A 21 7.38 9.22 -4.39
N ALA A 22 6.17 9.63 -3.99
CA ALA A 22 5.92 10.18 -2.66
C ALA A 22 6.24 9.17 -1.55
N LEU A 23 5.86 7.90 -1.74
CA LEU A 23 6.18 6.81 -0.81
C LEU A 23 7.69 6.56 -0.70
N LEU A 24 8.41 6.57 -1.82
CA LEU A 24 9.87 6.40 -1.83
C LEU A 24 10.56 7.55 -1.11
N VAL A 25 10.11 8.79 -1.33
CA VAL A 25 10.63 9.96 -0.62
C VAL A 25 10.38 9.84 0.88
N ALA A 26 9.17 9.44 1.29
CA ALA A 26 8.87 9.17 2.69
C ALA A 26 9.78 8.08 3.27
N PHE A 27 9.93 6.95 2.57
CA PHE A 27 10.80 5.85 2.99
C PHE A 27 12.26 6.30 3.19
N VAL A 28 12.81 7.10 2.27
CA VAL A 28 14.17 7.64 2.35
C VAL A 28 14.30 8.62 3.54
N LEU A 29 13.34 9.52 3.74
CA LEU A 29 13.33 10.45 4.88
C LEU A 29 13.34 9.69 6.22
N PHE A 30 12.52 8.66 6.36
CA PHE A 30 12.45 7.84 7.57
C PHE A 30 13.72 6.99 7.78
N LEU A 31 14.38 6.50 6.72
CA LEU A 31 15.67 5.79 6.83
C LEU A 31 16.80 6.70 7.32
N ARG A 32 16.80 7.98 6.91
CA ARG A 32 17.83 8.95 7.30
C ARG A 32 17.68 9.37 8.76
N LEU A 33 16.46 9.35 9.31
CA LEU A 33 16.16 9.74 10.68
C LEU A 33 16.21 8.52 11.64
N ARG A 34 17.42 8.00 11.89
CA ARG A 34 17.69 6.86 12.80
C ARG A 34 17.17 7.05 14.24
N SER A 35 16.89 8.30 14.63
CA SER A 35 16.49 8.71 15.98
C SER A 35 15.01 8.46 16.33
N ILE A 36 14.14 8.11 15.38
CA ILE A 36 12.68 8.03 15.60
C ILE A 36 12.20 6.60 15.86
N ARG A 37 13.04 5.63 16.23
CA ARG A 37 12.68 4.20 16.46
C ARG A 37 11.78 3.92 17.69
N CYS A 38 10.82 4.78 18.00
CA CYS A 38 9.73 4.51 18.94
C CYS A 38 8.66 3.60 18.30
N LEU A 39 7.83 2.96 19.14
CA LEU A 39 6.73 2.08 18.74
C LEU A 39 5.84 2.68 17.64
N ARG A 40 5.50 3.98 17.75
CA ARG A 40 4.74 4.76 16.75
C ARG A 40 5.38 4.75 15.36
N ASN A 41 6.70 4.75 15.27
CA ASN A 41 7.44 4.76 14.01
C ASN A 41 7.60 3.36 13.41
N ILE A 42 7.47 2.29 14.20
CA ILE A 42 7.40 0.91 13.69
C ILE A 42 6.06 0.69 12.98
N ILE A 43 4.96 1.21 13.52
CA ILE A 43 3.64 1.09 12.88
C ILE A 43 3.63 1.86 11.56
N HIS A 44 4.15 3.10 11.53
CA HIS A 44 4.35 3.85 10.29
C HIS A 44 5.27 3.13 9.30
N TRP A 45 6.32 2.44 9.77
CA TRP A 45 7.22 1.68 8.90
C TRP A 45 6.50 0.55 8.16
N ASN A 46 5.64 -0.18 8.87
CA ASN A 46 4.85 -1.25 8.26
C ASN A 46 3.71 -0.71 7.39
N LEU A 47 3.11 0.44 7.72
CA LEU A 47 2.11 1.11 6.89
C LEU A 47 2.72 1.57 5.54
N ILE A 48 3.86 2.27 5.58
CA ILE A 48 4.57 2.72 4.36
C ILE A 48 5.01 1.51 3.53
N SER A 49 5.54 0.48 4.16
CA SER A 49 5.94 -0.76 3.46
C SER A 49 4.75 -1.46 2.82
N ALA A 50 3.60 -1.54 3.50
CA ALA A 50 2.37 -2.11 2.94
C ALA A 50 1.84 -1.29 1.75
N PHE A 51 1.97 0.04 1.78
CA PHE A 51 1.61 0.91 0.65
C PHE A 51 2.58 0.77 -0.53
N ILE A 52 3.88 0.54 -0.29
CA ILE A 52 4.87 0.26 -1.34
C ILE A 52 4.52 -1.07 -2.01
N LEU A 53 4.26 -2.12 -1.23
CA LEU A 53 3.89 -3.44 -1.72
C LEU A 53 2.58 -3.39 -2.53
N ARG A 54 1.61 -2.60 -2.10
CA ARG A 54 0.36 -2.36 -2.84
C ARG A 54 0.61 -1.70 -4.21
N ASN A 55 1.44 -0.67 -4.27
CA ASN A 55 1.81 -0.02 -5.53
C ASN A 55 2.60 -0.96 -6.45
N ALA A 56 3.57 -1.70 -5.89
CA ALA A 56 4.33 -2.71 -6.65
C ALA A 56 3.41 -3.79 -7.23
N THR A 57 2.46 -4.28 -6.43
CA THR A 57 1.52 -5.31 -6.89
C THR A 57 0.55 -4.77 -7.95
N TRP A 58 0.14 -3.50 -7.86
CA TRP A 58 -0.65 -2.88 -8.92
C TRP A 58 0.11 -2.85 -10.26
N PHE A 59 1.40 -2.51 -10.24
CA PHE A 59 2.25 -2.58 -11.43
C PHE A 59 2.36 -4.02 -11.98
N VAL A 60 2.56 -5.00 -11.09
CA VAL A 60 2.61 -6.42 -11.49
C VAL A 60 1.29 -6.84 -12.14
N VAL A 61 0.14 -6.48 -11.56
CA VAL A 61 -1.17 -6.75 -12.15
C VAL A 61 -1.31 -6.08 -13.51
N GLN A 62 -0.96 -4.80 -13.67
CA GLN A 62 -1.03 -4.13 -14.98
C GLN A 62 -0.14 -4.79 -16.05
N LEU A 63 1.04 -5.27 -15.67
CA LEU A 63 1.95 -5.96 -16.58
C LEU A 63 1.49 -7.38 -16.94
N THR A 64 0.82 -8.07 -16.00
CA THR A 64 0.37 -9.45 -16.17
C THR A 64 -1.06 -9.60 -16.69
N MET A 65 -1.86 -8.53 -16.62
CA MET A 65 -3.25 -8.52 -17.06
C MET A 65 -3.35 -8.31 -18.58
N SER A 66 -2.69 -9.18 -19.35
CA SER A 66 -2.98 -9.35 -20.76
C SER A 66 -4.14 -10.35 -20.93
N PRO A 67 -5.06 -10.15 -21.89
CA PRO A 67 -6.21 -11.03 -22.10
C PRO A 67 -5.82 -12.49 -22.41
N GLU A 68 -4.61 -12.70 -22.91
CA GLU A 68 -4.03 -14.02 -23.21
C GLU A 68 -3.65 -14.79 -21.93
N VAL A 69 -3.13 -14.11 -20.90
CA VAL A 69 -2.72 -14.73 -19.62
C VAL A 69 -3.93 -15.12 -18.78
N HIS A 70 -5.04 -14.39 -18.89
CA HIS A 70 -6.29 -14.74 -18.19
C HIS A 70 -6.87 -16.07 -18.69
N GLN A 71 -6.74 -16.35 -19.99
CA GLN A 71 -7.19 -17.61 -20.61
C GLN A 71 -6.29 -18.80 -20.25
N SER A 72 -4.99 -18.59 -20.06
CA SER A 72 -4.04 -19.69 -19.84
C SER A 72 -3.96 -20.17 -18.38
N ASN A 73 -4.78 -19.60 -17.48
CA ASN A 73 -5.07 -20.07 -16.11
C ASN A 73 -3.84 -20.54 -15.31
N VAL A 74 -2.72 -19.83 -15.45
CA VAL A 74 -1.42 -20.23 -14.89
C VAL A 74 -1.42 -20.01 -13.39
N GLY A 75 -0.83 -20.95 -12.63
CA GLY A 75 -0.73 -20.85 -11.17
C GLY A 75 -0.11 -19.54 -10.67
N TRP A 76 0.83 -18.95 -11.44
CA TRP A 76 1.42 -17.65 -11.12
C TRP A 76 0.38 -16.52 -11.16
N CYS A 77 -0.52 -16.45 -12.15
CA CYS A 77 -1.56 -15.41 -12.19
C CYS A 77 -2.45 -15.47 -10.94
N ARG A 78 -2.77 -16.67 -10.45
CA ARG A 78 -3.55 -16.87 -9.22
C ARG A 78 -2.78 -16.42 -7.98
N LEU A 79 -1.48 -16.69 -7.93
CA LEU A 79 -0.61 -16.23 -6.85
C LEU A 79 -0.49 -14.71 -6.81
N VAL A 80 -0.35 -14.05 -7.96
CA VAL A 80 -0.32 -12.57 -8.07
C VAL A 80 -1.62 -11.97 -7.54
N THR A 81 -2.77 -12.50 -7.96
CA THR A 81 -4.08 -12.01 -7.50
C THR A 81 -4.29 -12.25 -6.01
N ALA A 82 -3.86 -13.42 -5.50
CA ALA A 82 -3.92 -13.71 -4.07
C ALA A 82 -3.03 -12.76 -3.26
N ALA A 83 -1.80 -12.52 -3.73
CA ALA A 83 -0.88 -11.57 -3.12
C ALA A 83 -1.44 -10.14 -3.12
N TYR A 84 -2.07 -9.70 -4.22
CA TYR A 84 -2.72 -8.40 -4.31
C TYR A 84 -3.80 -8.22 -3.23
N ASN A 85 -4.68 -9.22 -3.09
CA ASN A 85 -5.72 -9.19 -2.06
C ASN A 85 -5.14 -9.25 -0.65
N TYR A 86 -4.09 -10.05 -0.44
CA TYR A 86 -3.40 -10.11 0.85
C TYR A 86 -2.82 -8.75 1.24
N PHE A 87 -2.05 -8.11 0.34
CA PHE A 87 -1.50 -6.78 0.60
C PHE A 87 -2.58 -5.72 0.78
N HIS A 88 -3.72 -5.86 0.09
CA HIS A 88 -4.87 -4.99 0.31
C HIS A 88 -5.37 -5.08 1.75
N VAL A 89 -5.64 -6.30 2.24
CA VAL A 89 -6.12 -6.53 3.62
C VAL A 89 -5.07 -6.11 4.64
N THR A 90 -3.80 -6.43 4.43
CA THR A 90 -2.70 -6.01 5.31
C THR A 90 -2.62 -4.49 5.45
N ASN A 91 -2.84 -3.72 4.38
CA ASN A 91 -2.89 -2.25 4.48
C ASN A 91 -4.02 -1.77 5.40
N PHE A 92 -5.22 -2.34 5.27
CA PHE A 92 -6.34 -2.01 6.14
C PHE A 92 -6.06 -2.38 7.60
N PHE A 93 -5.45 -3.54 7.84
CA PHE A 93 -5.06 -3.96 9.19
C PHE A 93 -4.01 -3.03 9.82
N TRP A 94 -3.02 -2.56 9.06
CA TRP A 94 -2.03 -1.60 9.57
C TRP A 94 -2.64 -0.24 9.87
N MET A 95 -3.55 0.24 9.01
CA MET A 95 -4.30 1.47 9.28
C MET A 95 -5.19 1.34 10.53
N PHE A 96 -5.82 0.18 10.71
CA PHE A 96 -6.59 -0.13 11.92
C PHE A 96 -5.69 -0.14 13.17
N GLY A 97 -4.50 -0.74 13.09
CA GLY A 97 -3.52 -0.74 14.17
C GLY A 97 -3.10 0.66 14.61
N GLU A 98 -2.91 1.60 13.66
CA GLU A 98 -2.67 3.01 13.99
C GLU A 98 -3.86 3.65 14.70
N GLY A 99 -5.08 3.38 14.23
CA GLY A 99 -6.30 3.88 14.86
C GLY A 99 -6.45 3.41 16.31
N CYS A 100 -6.25 2.12 16.57
CA CYS A 100 -6.28 1.56 17.92
C CYS A 100 -5.17 2.14 18.81
N TYR A 101 -3.95 2.25 18.28
CA TYR A 101 -2.83 2.85 19.02
C TYR A 101 -3.14 4.29 19.44
N LEU A 102 -3.67 5.10 18.53
CA LEU A 102 -4.04 6.49 18.80
C LEU A 102 -5.18 6.56 19.83
N HIS A 103 -6.23 5.75 19.67
CA HIS A 103 -7.36 5.72 20.59
C HIS A 103 -6.94 5.32 22.02
N THR A 104 -6.15 4.26 22.16
CA THR A 104 -5.63 3.82 23.46
C THR A 104 -4.74 4.88 24.10
N ALA A 105 -3.88 5.55 23.33
CA ALA A 105 -3.05 6.63 23.83
C ALA A 105 -3.88 7.81 24.37
N ILE A 106 -4.94 8.20 23.65
CA ILE A 106 -5.85 9.27 24.07
C ILE A 106 -6.59 8.87 25.36
N VAL A 107 -7.21 7.68 25.38
CA VAL A 107 -7.99 7.21 26.55
C VAL A 107 -7.11 7.11 27.80
N LEU A 108 -5.89 6.56 27.67
CA LEU A 108 -4.94 6.50 28.78
C LEU A 108 -4.59 7.89 29.31
N THR A 109 -4.35 8.86 28.42
CA THR A 109 -4.02 10.23 28.80
C THR A 109 -5.15 10.88 29.60
N TYR A 110 -6.41 10.74 29.14
CA TYR A 110 -7.58 11.30 29.83
C TYR A 110 -7.96 10.55 31.12
N SER A 111 -7.54 9.30 31.30
CA SER A 111 -7.82 8.51 32.50
C SER A 111 -6.77 8.71 33.60
N THR A 112 -5.63 9.33 33.27
CA THR A 112 -4.55 9.66 34.22
C THR A 112 -4.66 11.05 34.83
N ASP A 113 -5.69 11.82 34.47
CA ASP A 113 -6.14 13.05 35.16
C ASP A 113 -7.26 12.71 36.17
#